data_AF-A0A3C0W2I7-F1
#
_entry.id   AF-A0A3C0W2I7-F1
#
_cell.length_a   1.000
_cell.length_b   1.000
_cell.length_c   1.000
_cell.angle_alpha   90.00
_cell.angle_beta   90.00
_cell.angle_gamma   90.00
#
_symmetry.space_group_name_H-M   'P 1'
#
loop_
_entity.id
_entity.type
_entity.pdbx_description
1 polymer ?
#
loop_
_entity_poly.entity_id
_entity_poly.type
_entity_poly.pdbx_seq_one_letter_code
_entity_poly.pdbx_strand_id
1 'polypeptide(L)'
;GAEITQAHWDAFFAFYMDTGDRKWGRPYLTRDFFARVGASMADRIALVMAFEDETPVAGALNFIGRDALYGRQWGTLVDRPFLHFELCYYQAIEFAIARGLSRVEAGAQGDHKIARGYLPSPVYSAHFIADPALRDPVARYLEQERPAVEAEMHAMTAELSPYRHR
;
A
#
# COMPACT_ATOMS: atom_id res chain seq x y z
N GLY A 1 -6.52 0.44 15.60
CA GLY A 1 -7.21 -0.04 16.82
C GLY A 1 -7.53 1.11 17.75
N ALA A 2 -8.20 0.85 18.88
CA ALA A 2 -8.57 1.88 19.87
C ALA A 2 -7.36 2.56 20.56
N GLU A 3 -6.19 1.94 20.49
CA GLU A 3 -4.91 2.48 21.01
C GLU A 3 -4.33 3.61 20.14
N ILE A 4 -4.91 3.88 18.97
CA ILE A 4 -4.45 4.97 18.11
C ILE A 4 -5.00 6.30 18.63
N THR A 5 -4.13 7.08 19.26
CA THR A 5 -4.45 8.39 19.84
C THR A 5 -4.35 9.53 18.83
N GLN A 6 -4.80 10.73 19.20
CA GLN A 6 -4.59 11.94 18.39
C GLN A 6 -3.11 12.25 18.18
N ALA A 7 -2.26 12.00 19.18
CA ALA A 7 -0.81 12.20 19.07
C ALA A 7 -0.19 11.33 17.97
N HIS A 8 -0.66 10.08 17.80
CA HIS A 8 -0.22 9.23 16.69
C HIS A 8 -0.62 9.81 15.33
N TRP A 9 -1.81 10.42 15.21
CA TRP A 9 -2.26 11.06 13.98
C TRP A 9 -1.52 12.37 13.69
N ASP A 10 -1.18 13.13 14.72
CA ASP A 10 -0.36 14.35 14.58
C ASP A 10 1.04 13.99 14.07
N ALA A 11 1.67 12.97 14.67
CA ALA A 11 2.96 12.46 14.21
C ALA A 11 2.87 11.94 12.77
N PHE A 12 1.90 11.07 12.48
CA PHE A 12 1.74 10.51 11.13
C PHE A 12 1.49 11.59 10.07
N PHE A 13 0.73 12.63 10.40
CA PHE A 13 0.48 13.74 9.47
C PHE A 13 1.76 14.51 9.15
N ALA A 14 2.61 14.77 10.14
CA ALA A 14 3.93 15.37 9.90
C ALA A 14 4.77 14.52 8.94
N PHE A 15 4.74 13.19 9.12
CA PHE A 15 5.48 12.26 8.27
C PHE A 15 4.98 12.28 6.83
N TYR A 16 3.66 12.28 6.66
CA TYR A 16 2.97 12.33 5.38
C TYR A 16 3.29 13.62 4.62
N MET A 17 3.25 14.76 5.31
CA MET A 17 3.56 16.07 4.72
C MET A 17 5.01 16.11 4.23
N ASP A 18 5.96 15.77 5.09
CA ASP A 18 7.40 15.78 4.75
C ASP A 18 7.73 14.87 3.55
N THR A 19 7.14 13.68 3.52
CA THR A 19 7.36 12.72 2.42
C THR A 19 6.73 13.20 1.11
N GLY A 20 5.55 13.83 1.19
CA GLY A 20 4.87 14.41 0.03
C GLY A 20 5.70 15.54 -0.60
N ASP A 21 6.20 16.46 0.24
CA ASP A 21 7.01 17.61 -0.17
C ASP A 21 8.30 17.19 -0.88
N ARG A 22 8.91 16.07 -0.47
CA ARG A 22 10.17 15.57 -1.05
C ARG A 22 10.02 14.82 -2.38
N LYS A 23 8.94 14.05 -2.57
CA LYS A 23 8.91 13.02 -3.62
C LYS A 23 7.87 13.21 -4.72
N TRP A 24 6.67 13.73 -4.44
CA TRP A 24 5.53 13.55 -5.36
C TRP A 24 4.51 14.70 -5.43
N GLY A 25 4.91 15.94 -5.12
CA GLY A 25 4.04 17.11 -5.25
C GLY A 25 3.14 17.34 -4.03
N ARG A 26 2.15 18.23 -4.16
CA ARG A 26 1.35 18.73 -3.04
C ARG A 26 0.59 17.61 -2.31
N PRO A 27 0.79 17.45 -0.99
CA PRO A 27 -0.07 16.63 -0.15
C PRO A 27 -1.55 17.00 -0.36
N TYR A 28 -2.40 16.00 -0.57
CA TYR A 28 -3.83 16.18 -0.87
C TYR A 28 -4.76 15.75 0.28
N LEU A 29 -4.26 14.96 1.22
CA LEU A 29 -4.99 14.61 2.45
C LEU A 29 -4.72 15.65 3.53
N THR A 30 -5.78 16.05 4.23
CA THR A 30 -5.69 17.03 5.32
C THR A 30 -5.49 16.33 6.67
N ARG A 31 -5.06 17.07 7.68
CA ARG A 31 -5.05 16.55 9.06
C ARG A 31 -6.43 16.10 9.54
N ASP A 32 -7.49 16.80 9.12
CA ASP A 32 -8.89 16.47 9.43
C ASP A 32 -9.30 15.11 8.86
N PHE A 33 -8.81 14.74 7.66
CA PHE A 33 -9.03 13.40 7.10
C PHE A 33 -8.56 12.30 8.07
N PHE A 34 -7.34 12.42 8.60
CA PHE A 34 -6.77 11.42 9.52
C PHE A 34 -7.54 11.33 10.85
N ALA A 35 -8.02 12.47 11.37
CA ALA A 35 -8.89 12.47 12.54
C ALA A 35 -10.20 11.72 12.27
N ARG A 36 -10.85 11.99 11.13
CA ARG A 36 -12.13 11.37 10.76
C ARG A 36 -12.01 9.88 10.58
N VAL A 37 -11.03 9.41 9.80
CA VAL A 37 -10.84 7.96 9.60
C VAL A 37 -10.47 7.26 10.90
N GLY A 38 -9.66 7.90 11.76
CA GLY A 38 -9.34 7.38 13.08
C GLY A 38 -10.58 7.21 13.96
N ALA A 39 -11.54 8.15 13.90
CA ALA A 39 -12.78 8.09 14.66
C ALA A 39 -13.81 7.12 14.08
N SER A 40 -13.94 7.03 12.75
CA SER A 40 -15.00 6.25 12.09
C SER A 40 -14.60 4.82 11.74
N MET A 41 -13.30 4.50 11.74
CA MET A 41 -12.77 3.22 11.26
C MET A 41 -11.65 2.68 12.15
N ALA A 42 -11.62 3.02 13.44
CA ALA A 42 -10.54 2.65 14.36
C ALA A 42 -10.23 1.13 14.37
N ASP A 43 -11.27 0.31 14.27
CA ASP A 43 -11.22 -1.16 14.22
C ASP A 43 -10.72 -1.70 12.87
N ARG A 44 -10.73 -0.86 11.83
CA ARG A 44 -10.30 -1.17 10.46
C ARG A 44 -8.98 -0.51 10.09
N ILE A 45 -8.22 -0.02 11.06
CA ILE A 45 -6.94 0.64 10.85
C ILE A 45 -5.82 -0.12 11.56
N ALA A 46 -4.76 -0.37 10.81
CA ALA A 46 -3.46 -0.76 11.32
C ALA A 46 -2.45 0.35 11.00
N LEU A 47 -1.93 0.98 12.06
CA LEU A 47 -0.91 2.02 11.96
C LEU A 47 0.39 1.45 12.51
N VAL A 48 1.38 1.28 11.64
CA VAL A 48 2.73 0.86 12.03
C VAL A 48 3.55 2.12 12.24
N MET A 49 4.22 2.25 13.39
CA MET A 49 5.04 3.42 13.71
C MET A 49 6.45 2.99 14.11
N ALA A 50 7.44 3.76 13.68
CA ALA A 50 8.82 3.61 14.12
C ALA A 50 9.16 4.73 15.09
N PHE A 51 9.93 4.38 16.11
CA PHE A 51 10.39 5.30 17.12
C PHE A 51 11.92 5.25 17.22
N GLU A 52 12.54 6.41 17.40
CA GLU A 52 13.88 6.53 17.96
C GLU A 52 13.70 6.89 19.45
N ASP A 53 14.02 5.93 20.32
CA ASP A 53 13.61 5.94 21.73
C ASP A 53 12.07 6.12 21.85
N GLU A 54 11.63 7.23 22.45
CA GLU A 54 10.20 7.59 22.60
C GLU A 54 9.70 8.53 21.50
N THR A 55 10.57 8.94 20.57
CA THR A 55 10.23 9.92 19.53
C THR A 55 9.76 9.22 18.27
N PRO A 56 8.52 9.45 17.80
CA PRO A 56 8.04 8.83 16.58
C PRO A 56 8.71 9.48 15.36
N VAL A 57 9.29 8.66 14.47
CA VAL A 57 10.10 9.14 13.32
C VAL A 57 9.52 8.76 11.97
N ALA A 58 8.69 7.72 11.90
CA ALA A 58 8.07 7.27 10.66
C ALA A 58 6.80 6.46 10.92
N GLY A 59 6.00 6.25 9.87
CA GLY A 59 4.82 5.41 9.97
C GLY A 59 4.21 4.98 8.65
N ALA A 60 3.51 3.86 8.67
CA ALA A 60 2.74 3.30 7.57
C ALA A 60 1.27 3.09 7.97
N LEU A 61 0.36 3.70 7.21
CA LEU A 61 -1.09 3.55 7.38
C LEU A 61 -1.61 2.43 6.47
N ASN A 62 -2.29 1.47 7.09
CA ASN A 62 -2.95 0.36 6.42
C ASN A 62 -4.43 0.28 6.83
N PHE A 63 -5.30 -0.11 5.90
CA PHE A 63 -6.69 -0.45 6.17
C PHE A 63 -6.90 -1.96 6.20
N ILE A 64 -7.68 -2.44 7.17
CA ILE A 64 -7.99 -3.86 7.37
C ILE A 64 -9.30 -4.17 6.67
N GLY A 65 -9.21 -4.97 5.61
CA GLY A 65 -10.37 -5.49 4.88
C GLY A 65 -10.99 -6.71 5.53
N ARG A 66 -11.79 -7.44 4.74
CA ARG A 66 -12.34 -8.73 5.16
C ARG A 66 -11.28 -9.83 5.13
N ASP A 67 -10.51 -9.88 4.05
CA ASP A 67 -9.53 -10.92 3.72
C ASP A 67 -8.11 -10.37 3.51
N ALA A 68 -7.97 -9.06 3.32
CA ALA A 68 -6.71 -8.43 2.95
C ALA A 68 -6.34 -7.24 3.85
N LEU A 69 -5.03 -6.99 3.98
CA LEU A 69 -4.49 -5.75 4.50
C LEU A 69 -4.10 -4.83 3.35
N TYR A 70 -4.51 -3.57 3.40
CA TYR A 70 -4.33 -2.60 2.33
C TYR A 70 -3.40 -1.45 2.74
N GLY A 71 -2.17 -1.43 2.23
CA GLY A 71 -1.25 -0.31 2.43
C GLY A 71 -1.70 0.95 1.68
N ARG A 72 -1.60 2.13 2.31
CA ARG A 72 -2.04 3.39 1.70
C ARG A 72 -1.00 4.50 1.77
N GLN A 73 -0.75 5.02 2.95
CA GLN A 73 0.12 6.18 3.13
C GLN A 73 1.34 5.77 3.94
N TRP A 74 2.48 6.32 3.57
CA TRP A 74 3.75 6.19 4.28
C TRP A 74 4.31 7.58 4.52
N GLY A 75 5.02 7.75 5.63
CA GLY A 75 5.90 8.90 5.78
C GLY A 75 7.05 8.64 6.73
N THR A 76 8.07 9.49 6.64
CA THR A 76 9.21 9.53 7.56
C THR A 76 9.74 10.95 7.69
N LEU A 77 10.26 11.32 8.86
CA LEU A 77 11.05 12.54 9.10
C LEU A 77 12.56 12.29 9.05
N VAL A 78 12.95 11.02 9.01
CA VAL A 78 14.35 10.59 9.00
C VAL A 78 14.69 9.89 7.70
N ASP A 79 15.92 10.06 7.25
CA ASP A 79 16.47 9.25 6.16
C ASP A 79 17.21 8.04 6.74
N ARG A 80 16.52 6.90 6.77
CA ARG A 80 17.06 5.62 7.25
C ARG A 80 16.94 4.59 6.14
N PRO A 81 18.06 3.98 5.71
CA PRO A 81 18.03 2.92 4.71
C PRO A 81 17.05 1.82 5.08
N PHE A 82 16.26 1.38 4.09
CA PHE A 82 15.31 0.27 4.20
C PHE A 82 14.13 0.45 5.17
N LEU A 83 14.03 1.57 5.92
CA LEU A 83 12.94 1.82 6.86
C LEU A 83 11.55 1.75 6.21
N HIS A 84 11.43 2.25 4.97
CA HIS A 84 10.21 2.12 4.19
C HIS A 84 9.81 0.65 3.98
N PHE A 85 10.77 -0.24 3.67
CA PHE A 85 10.48 -1.65 3.44
C PHE A 85 10.09 -2.35 4.74
N GLU A 86 10.77 -2.04 5.84
CA GLU A 86 10.42 -2.60 7.14
C GLU A 86 8.96 -2.31 7.49
N LEU A 87 8.57 -1.04 7.46
CA LEU A 87 7.24 -0.64 7.94
C LEU A 87 6.13 -0.91 6.92
N CYS A 88 6.37 -0.68 5.63
CA CYS A 88 5.32 -0.82 4.62
C CYS A 88 5.13 -2.27 4.17
N TYR A 89 6.15 -3.13 4.31
CA TYR A 89 6.12 -4.47 3.76
C TYR A 89 6.24 -5.55 4.83
N TYR A 90 7.32 -5.60 5.59
CA TYR A 90 7.57 -6.72 6.50
C TYR A 90 6.64 -6.67 7.72
N GLN A 91 6.54 -5.52 8.39
CA GLN A 91 5.57 -5.32 9.48
C GLN A 91 4.11 -5.51 9.01
N ALA A 92 3.80 -5.11 7.77
CA ALA A 92 2.47 -5.33 7.19
C ALA A 92 2.18 -6.82 6.96
N ILE A 93 3.15 -7.59 6.46
CA ILE A 93 3.06 -9.05 6.31
C ILE A 93 2.89 -9.73 7.66
N GLU A 94 3.72 -9.39 8.65
CA GLU A 94 3.64 -9.95 10.00
C GLU A 94 2.26 -9.67 10.63
N PHE A 95 1.78 -8.44 10.51
CA PHE A 95 0.46 -8.04 10.98
C PHE A 95 -0.67 -8.86 10.35
N ALA A 96 -0.60 -9.09 9.03
CA ALA A 96 -1.59 -9.84 8.28
C ALA A 96 -1.59 -11.32 8.67
N ILE A 97 -0.41 -11.94 8.77
CA ILE A 97 -0.26 -13.34 9.23
C ILE A 97 -0.84 -13.50 10.63
N ALA A 98 -0.49 -12.62 11.56
CA ALA A 98 -0.96 -12.69 12.95
C ALA A 98 -2.49 -12.58 13.10
N ARG A 99 -3.19 -12.03 12.09
CA ARG A 99 -4.65 -11.88 12.05
C ARG A 99 -5.34 -12.83 11.09
N GLY A 100 -4.60 -13.75 10.47
CA GLY A 100 -5.16 -14.69 9.50
C GLY A 100 -5.70 -14.03 8.23
N LEU A 101 -5.21 -12.84 7.87
CA LEU A 101 -5.51 -12.22 6.59
C LEU A 101 -4.78 -12.98 5.48
N SER A 102 -5.45 -13.22 4.36
CA SER A 102 -4.95 -14.08 3.29
C SER A 102 -3.97 -13.38 2.35
N ARG A 103 -3.99 -12.04 2.30
CA ARG A 103 -3.04 -11.26 1.49
C ARG A 103 -2.75 -9.86 2.05
N VAL A 104 -1.64 -9.30 1.60
CA VAL A 104 -1.26 -7.89 1.79
C VAL A 104 -1.13 -7.22 0.45
N GLU A 105 -1.80 -6.08 0.28
CA GLU A 105 -1.72 -5.25 -0.92
C GLU A 105 -0.85 -4.02 -0.62
N ALA A 106 0.42 -4.10 -1.00
CA ALA A 106 1.43 -3.05 -0.81
C ALA A 106 1.33 -1.88 -1.84
N GLY A 107 0.15 -1.65 -2.41
CA GLY A 107 -0.09 -0.66 -3.46
C GLY A 107 0.41 -1.09 -4.85
N ALA A 108 0.13 -0.27 -5.86
CA ALA A 108 0.48 -0.56 -7.25
C ALA A 108 1.98 -0.37 -7.55
N GLN A 109 2.48 -1.12 -8.54
CA GLN A 109 3.77 -0.97 -9.22
C GLN A 109 5.04 -1.17 -8.38
N GLY A 110 6.11 -1.59 -9.06
CA GLY A 110 7.48 -1.69 -8.51
C GLY A 110 7.97 -3.12 -8.37
N ASP A 111 8.81 -3.56 -9.30
CA ASP A 111 9.41 -4.90 -9.36
C ASP A 111 10.21 -5.24 -8.10
N HIS A 112 10.70 -4.22 -7.38
CA HIS A 112 11.37 -4.37 -6.10
C HIS A 112 10.49 -5.07 -5.05
N LYS A 113 9.16 -5.05 -5.20
CA LYS A 113 8.22 -5.76 -4.31
C LYS A 113 8.34 -7.28 -4.41
N ILE A 114 8.70 -7.82 -5.58
CA ILE A 114 8.77 -9.26 -5.82
C ILE A 114 9.86 -9.91 -4.96
N ALA A 115 11.06 -9.32 -4.95
CA ALA A 115 12.17 -9.77 -4.11
C ALA A 115 11.86 -9.74 -2.60
N ARG A 116 10.77 -9.06 -2.20
CA ARG A 116 10.32 -8.89 -0.81
C ARG A 116 9.08 -9.72 -0.47
N GLY A 117 8.68 -10.62 -1.37
CA GLY A 117 7.60 -11.59 -1.16
C GLY A 117 6.24 -11.23 -1.76
N TYR A 118 6.12 -10.08 -2.43
CA TYR A 118 4.88 -9.69 -3.11
C TYR A 118 4.91 -10.15 -4.56
N LEU A 119 4.34 -11.32 -4.81
CA LEU A 119 4.22 -11.83 -6.17
C LEU A 119 3.20 -11.03 -6.99
N PRO A 120 3.40 -10.89 -8.32
CA PRO A 120 2.42 -10.29 -9.19
C PRO A 120 1.08 -11.03 -9.08
N SER A 121 -0.01 -10.28 -9.01
CA SER A 121 -1.37 -10.82 -8.91
C SER A 121 -2.30 -9.95 -9.76
N PRO A 122 -3.27 -10.54 -10.48
CA PRO A 122 -4.13 -9.76 -11.33
C PRO A 122 -5.12 -8.98 -10.46
N VAL A 123 -5.30 -7.70 -10.75
CA VAL A 123 -6.31 -6.84 -10.14
C VAL A 123 -7.34 -6.46 -11.19
N TYR A 124 -8.60 -6.37 -10.77
CA TYR A 124 -9.72 -6.15 -11.67
C TYR A 124 -10.43 -4.84 -11.31
N SER A 125 -10.88 -4.14 -12.34
CA SER A 125 -11.77 -2.97 -12.20
C SER A 125 -12.90 -3.08 -13.21
N ALA A 126 -14.07 -2.56 -12.83
CA ALA A 126 -15.26 -2.56 -13.67
C ALA A 126 -15.60 -1.13 -14.05
N HIS A 127 -15.74 -0.88 -15.35
CA HIS A 127 -16.00 0.46 -15.89
C HIS A 127 -17.21 0.40 -16.82
N PHE A 128 -18.18 1.27 -16.57
CA PHE A 128 -19.27 1.51 -17.51
C PHE A 128 -18.89 2.67 -18.41
N ILE A 129 -18.74 2.40 -19.71
CA ILE A 129 -18.46 3.42 -20.72
C ILE A 129 -19.69 3.54 -21.60
N ALA A 130 -20.45 4.62 -21.39
CA ALA A 130 -21.73 4.84 -22.07
C ALA A 130 -21.55 5.13 -23.56
N ASP A 131 -20.56 5.96 -23.90
CA ASP A 131 -20.28 6.35 -25.28
C ASP A 131 -19.59 5.20 -26.05
N PRO A 132 -20.23 4.63 -27.09
CA PRO A 132 -19.63 3.58 -27.91
C PRO A 132 -18.30 4.01 -28.55
N ALA A 133 -18.17 5.30 -28.91
CA ALA A 133 -16.96 5.83 -29.54
C ALA A 133 -15.73 5.77 -28.61
N LEU A 134 -15.94 5.77 -27.29
CA LEU A 134 -14.89 5.54 -26.30
C LEU A 134 -14.81 4.07 -25.87
N ARG A 135 -15.94 3.38 -25.74
CA ARG A 135 -16.00 1.99 -25.28
C ARG A 135 -15.26 1.04 -26.23
N ASP A 136 -15.50 1.18 -27.52
CA ASP A 136 -14.97 0.26 -28.53
C ASP A 136 -13.43 0.29 -28.63
N PRO A 137 -12.75 1.46 -28.70
CA PRO A 137 -11.28 1.48 -28.68
C PRO A 137 -10.70 0.96 -27.37
N VAL A 138 -11.32 1.26 -26.21
CA VAL A 138 -10.87 0.72 -24.92
C VAL A 138 -11.00 -0.81 -24.90
N ALA A 139 -12.12 -1.36 -25.37
CA ALA A 139 -12.32 -2.80 -25.43
C ALA A 139 -11.27 -3.49 -26.30
N ARG A 140 -11.00 -2.97 -27.51
CA ARG A 140 -9.95 -3.49 -28.41
C ARG A 140 -8.55 -3.42 -27.81
N TYR A 141 -8.22 -2.35 -27.09
CA TYR A 141 -6.94 -2.25 -26.40
C TYR A 141 -6.80 -3.34 -25.32
N LEU A 142 -7.85 -3.54 -24.52
CA LEU A 142 -7.88 -4.54 -23.45
C LEU A 142 -7.82 -5.99 -23.96
N GLU A 143 -8.13 -6.27 -25.24
CA GLU A 143 -7.92 -7.58 -25.86
C GLU A 143 -6.44 -7.90 -26.05
N GLN A 144 -5.61 -6.87 -26.26
CA GLN A 144 -4.16 -7.01 -26.43
C GLN A 144 -3.40 -6.89 -25.11
N GLU A 145 -3.83 -5.98 -24.24
CA GLU A 145 -3.18 -5.72 -22.95
C GLU A 145 -3.27 -6.93 -22.01
N ARG A 146 -4.44 -7.58 -21.91
CA ARG A 146 -4.66 -8.71 -21.00
C ARG A 146 -3.65 -9.86 -21.16
N PRO A 147 -3.47 -10.45 -22.36
CA PRO A 147 -2.47 -11.52 -22.52
C PRO A 147 -1.04 -11.03 -22.30
N ALA A 148 -0.73 -9.76 -22.60
CA ALA A 148 0.59 -9.19 -22.34
C ALA A 148 0.88 -9.07 -20.83
N VAL A 149 -0.08 -8.56 -20.05
CA VAL A 149 0.02 -8.48 -18.58
C VAL A 149 0.11 -9.87 -17.95
N GLU A 150 -0.68 -10.84 -18.41
CA GLU A 150 -0.59 -12.23 -17.93
C GLU A 150 0.79 -12.85 -18.22
N ALA A 151 1.33 -12.64 -19.42
CA ALA A 151 2.66 -13.11 -19.78
C ALA A 151 3.76 -12.45 -18.94
N GLU A 152 3.67 -11.14 -18.71
CA GLU A 152 4.61 -10.41 -17.85
C GLU A 152 4.56 -10.92 -16.40
N MET A 153 3.37 -11.10 -15.84
CA MET A 153 3.20 -11.66 -14.49
C MET A 153 3.80 -13.06 -14.36
N HIS A 154 3.61 -13.93 -15.36
CA HIS A 154 4.22 -15.26 -15.38
C HIS A 154 5.74 -15.19 -15.45
N ALA A 155 6.30 -14.36 -16.34
CA ALA A 155 7.74 -14.18 -16.49
C ALA A 155 8.37 -13.65 -15.18
N MET A 156 7.80 -12.59 -14.62
CA MET A 156 8.22 -12.02 -13.33
C MET A 156 8.19 -13.07 -12.21
N THR A 157 7.12 -13.88 -12.13
CA THR A 157 7.02 -14.92 -11.10
C THR A 157 8.07 -16.00 -11.31
N ALA A 158 8.29 -16.46 -12.54
CA ALA A 158 9.29 -17.50 -12.83
C ALA A 158 10.72 -17.01 -12.56
N GLU A 159 11.03 -15.77 -12.94
CA GLU A 159 12.39 -15.25 -12.96
C GLU A 159 12.80 -14.51 -11.68
N LEU A 160 11.86 -13.89 -10.96
CA LEU A 160 12.16 -12.99 -9.84
C LEU A 160 11.61 -13.50 -8.50
N SER A 161 10.75 -14.52 -8.48
CA SER A 161 10.15 -15.02 -7.23
C SER A 161 11.21 -15.54 -6.27
N PRO A 162 11.21 -15.07 -4.99
CA PRO A 162 12.07 -15.62 -3.95
C PRO A 162 11.64 -17.03 -3.53
N TYR A 163 10.51 -17.55 -4.04
CA TYR A 163 9.95 -18.85 -3.66
C TYR A 163 10.16 -19.96 -4.69
N ARG A 164 10.85 -19.69 -5.82
CA ARG A 164 10.99 -20.61 -6.96
C ARG A 164 11.80 -21.91 -6.71
N HIS A 165 12.50 -22.01 -5.59
CA HIS A 165 13.34 -23.16 -5.23
C HIS A 165 12.80 -23.96 -4.01
N ARG A 166 11.51 -23.81 -3.69
CA ARG A 166 10.85 -24.55 -2.61
C ARG A 166 10.18 -25.81 -3.11
#